data_AF-S3K2L6-F1
#
_entry.id   AF-S3K2L6-F1
#
_cell.length_a   1.000
_cell.length_b   1.000
_cell.length_c   1.000
_cell.angle_alpha   90.00
_cell.angle_beta   90.00
_cell.angle_gamma   90.00
#
_symmetry.space_group_name_H-M   'P 1'
#
loop_
_entity.id
_entity.type
_entity.pdbx_description
1 polymer ?
#
loop_
_entity_poly.entity_id
_entity_poly.type
_entity_poly.pdbx_seq_one_letter_code
_entity_poly.pdbx_strand_id
1 'polypeptide(L)'
;MRGKTLKAELKKHLAALLFLCSASLIRAADTAKPYESLLSAFGFLKDGNAGLTSFRSLNIPVGGRSEAMGTAFSAMTDDVSFFEYNPAASSVLKQTELALFHNFWIADSAVDTLIFTRRTNNLGYGGALKSFYIPFTEYNIFGERTSTGYYSETTAAFNISYNFFAGYTFKGIALGTNLKTSFRSIPDYSDNISGRVIPKSGLSQSGVALSADAGMLLRFNLAKFYASRDPNFNIGLSLHNAGFAWTGFGKNTSADAPLPSYASAGVSYKMIKPVTLAFEFRKPLNMTDFSKSERASAAIGAELFVTDFFAVQAGFLLKGVNPKISIGSSLAWQKMIFNAAYSFDLTSSLSPINKISLAVKMDLGDGGRQKKEEAADKLYTEGMRLYAQGEFEQAIEKWRQVLKLYPRFDPAKKGIATAQNTLDLHKRIRDIQTLN
;
A
#
# COMPACT_ATOMS: atom_id res chain seq x y z
N MET A 1 31.74 -4.17 -32.55
CA MET A 1 30.74 -3.11 -32.85
C MET A 1 29.33 -3.64 -33.18
N ARG A 2 29.13 -4.89 -33.59
CA ARG A 2 27.80 -5.48 -33.92
C ARG A 2 26.78 -5.63 -32.77
N GLY A 3 27.21 -5.71 -31.51
CA GLY A 3 26.30 -5.94 -30.36
C GLY A 3 25.58 -4.70 -29.82
N LYS A 4 26.08 -3.49 -30.10
CA LYS A 4 25.45 -2.22 -29.67
C LYS A 4 24.30 -1.81 -30.60
N THR A 5 24.42 -2.08 -31.89
CA THR A 5 23.38 -1.83 -32.90
C THR A 5 22.19 -2.76 -32.74
N LEU A 6 22.40 -4.04 -32.39
CA LEU A 6 21.30 -5.00 -32.18
C LEU A 6 20.40 -4.62 -30.98
N LYS A 7 20.98 -4.09 -29.90
CA LYS A 7 20.21 -3.63 -28.72
C LYS A 7 19.44 -2.33 -28.99
N ALA A 8 19.93 -1.47 -29.88
CA ALA A 8 19.24 -0.24 -30.27
C ALA A 8 18.06 -0.55 -31.22
N GLU A 9 18.26 -1.46 -32.16
CA GLU A 9 17.21 -1.96 -33.06
C GLU A 9 16.12 -2.69 -32.29
N LEU A 10 16.47 -3.57 -31.33
CA LEU A 10 15.49 -4.27 -30.50
C LEU A 10 14.66 -3.31 -29.64
N LYS A 11 15.26 -2.22 -29.12
CA LYS A 11 14.53 -1.17 -28.38
C LYS A 11 13.54 -0.41 -29.27
N LYS A 12 13.92 -0.08 -30.51
CA LYS A 12 13.04 0.58 -31.47
C LYS A 12 11.88 -0.33 -31.87
N HIS A 13 12.15 -1.62 -32.11
CA HIS A 13 11.12 -2.59 -32.47
C HIS A 13 10.17 -2.89 -31.30
N LEU A 14 10.67 -2.96 -30.06
CA LEU A 14 9.83 -3.17 -28.88
C LEU A 14 8.96 -1.94 -28.57
N ALA A 15 9.51 -0.73 -28.72
CA ALA A 15 8.77 0.53 -28.59
C ALA A 15 7.72 0.68 -29.70
N ALA A 16 8.04 0.29 -30.94
CA ALA A 16 7.10 0.26 -32.04
C ALA A 16 6.02 -0.82 -31.84
N LEU A 17 6.33 -1.99 -31.29
CA LEU A 17 5.35 -3.01 -30.94
C LEU A 17 4.40 -2.56 -29.83
N LEU A 18 4.93 -1.89 -28.80
CA LEU A 18 4.14 -1.30 -27.71
C LEU A 18 3.24 -0.17 -28.22
N PHE A 19 3.68 0.60 -29.21
CA PHE A 19 2.91 1.67 -29.86
C PHE A 19 1.89 1.13 -30.89
N LEU A 20 2.19 0.02 -31.56
CA LEU A 20 1.27 -0.65 -32.48
C LEU A 20 0.17 -1.42 -31.74
N CYS A 21 0.48 -2.02 -30.58
CA CYS A 21 -0.53 -2.63 -29.71
C CYS A 21 -1.47 -1.61 -29.06
N SER A 22 -1.02 -0.36 -28.84
CA SER A 22 -1.89 0.71 -28.34
C SER A 22 -2.74 1.36 -29.45
N ALA A 23 -2.23 1.42 -30.69
CA ALA A 23 -2.97 2.00 -31.82
C ALA A 23 -4.05 1.06 -32.41
N SER A 24 -3.91 -0.26 -32.31
CA SER A 24 -4.88 -1.22 -32.88
C SER A 24 -6.13 -1.48 -32.03
N LEU A 25 -6.21 -0.93 -30.82
CA LEU A 25 -7.37 -1.09 -29.92
C LEU A 25 -8.43 0.02 -30.06
N ILE A 26 -8.20 1.02 -30.92
CA ILE A 26 -9.13 2.14 -31.15
C ILE A 26 -9.93 1.90 -32.44
N ARG A 27 -10.48 0.69 -32.60
CA ARG A 27 -11.68 0.49 -33.43
C ARG A 27 -12.88 0.64 -32.52
N ALA A 28 -13.93 1.29 -33.00
CA ALA A 28 -15.22 1.43 -32.30
C ALA A 28 -15.79 0.04 -31.97
N ALA A 29 -15.30 -0.54 -30.87
CA ALA A 29 -15.87 -1.71 -30.26
C ALA A 29 -17.16 -1.26 -29.60
N ASP A 30 -18.23 -1.98 -29.89
CA ASP A 30 -19.49 -1.89 -29.14
C ASP A 30 -19.16 -2.02 -27.65
N THR A 31 -19.14 -0.87 -26.95
CA THR A 31 -18.61 -0.77 -25.59
C THR A 31 -19.45 -1.58 -24.62
N ALA A 32 -20.67 -2.00 -24.98
CA ALA A 32 -21.54 -2.84 -24.18
C ALA A 32 -21.02 -4.28 -24.03
N LYS A 33 -20.42 -4.87 -25.07
CA LYS A 33 -20.04 -6.30 -25.10
C LYS A 33 -19.05 -6.70 -23.99
N PRO A 34 -18.00 -5.92 -23.68
CA PRO A 34 -17.12 -6.20 -22.55
C PRO A 34 -17.85 -6.21 -21.20
N TYR A 35 -18.76 -5.25 -20.94
CA TYR A 35 -19.50 -5.18 -19.68
C TYR A 35 -20.52 -6.31 -19.55
N GLU A 36 -21.23 -6.66 -20.63
CA GLU A 36 -22.16 -7.80 -20.66
C GLU A 36 -21.44 -9.13 -20.42
N SER A 37 -20.26 -9.30 -21.02
CA SER A 37 -19.42 -10.48 -20.81
C SER A 37 -18.95 -10.59 -19.35
N LEU A 38 -18.61 -9.45 -18.73
CA LEU A 38 -18.19 -9.40 -17.33
C LEU A 38 -19.38 -9.70 -16.39
N LEU A 39 -20.54 -9.10 -16.62
CA LEU A 39 -21.77 -9.35 -15.85
C LEU A 39 -22.22 -10.81 -15.96
N SER A 40 -22.21 -11.39 -17.15
CA SER A 40 -22.60 -12.77 -17.36
C SER A 40 -21.62 -13.76 -16.72
N ALA A 41 -20.30 -13.52 -16.86
CA ALA A 41 -19.28 -14.37 -16.27
C ALA A 41 -19.30 -14.35 -14.73
N PHE A 42 -19.64 -13.21 -14.10
CA PHE A 42 -19.54 -13.03 -12.65
C PHE A 42 -20.88 -12.83 -11.94
N GLY A 43 -22.02 -12.96 -12.63
CA GLY A 43 -23.36 -12.75 -12.07
C GLY A 43 -23.66 -13.63 -10.85
N PHE A 44 -23.06 -14.83 -10.77
CA PHE A 44 -23.18 -15.74 -9.64
C PHE A 44 -22.55 -15.22 -8.33
N LEU A 45 -21.72 -14.17 -8.42
CA LEU A 45 -21.11 -13.49 -7.28
C LEU A 45 -21.95 -12.33 -6.74
N LYS A 46 -23.21 -12.17 -7.19
CA LYS A 46 -24.13 -11.20 -6.61
C LYS A 46 -24.20 -11.34 -5.09
N ASP A 47 -24.26 -10.19 -4.44
CA ASP A 47 -24.26 -10.05 -3.00
C ASP A 47 -25.45 -9.20 -2.59
N GLY A 48 -26.37 -9.79 -1.82
CA GLY A 48 -27.56 -9.09 -1.32
C GLY A 48 -27.26 -8.09 -0.20
N ASN A 49 -26.06 -8.16 0.40
CA ASN A 49 -25.62 -7.27 1.47
C ASN A 49 -24.76 -6.10 0.96
N ALA A 50 -24.50 -6.03 -0.35
CA ALA A 50 -23.85 -4.87 -0.94
C ALA A 50 -24.72 -3.63 -0.72
N GLY A 51 -24.09 -2.49 -0.39
CA GLY A 51 -24.85 -1.24 -0.22
C GLY A 51 -25.29 -0.91 1.23
N LEU A 52 -24.90 -1.69 2.24
CA LEU A 52 -25.33 -1.52 3.64
C LEU A 52 -24.42 -0.70 4.60
N THR A 53 -23.36 -0.06 4.11
CA THR A 53 -22.41 0.78 4.88
C THR A 53 -22.51 2.26 4.49
N SER A 54 -22.16 3.13 5.43
CA SER A 54 -21.94 4.58 5.21
C SER A 54 -20.48 4.86 4.78
N PHE A 55 -20.10 6.13 4.63
CA PHE A 55 -18.73 6.61 4.34
C PHE A 55 -18.01 5.81 3.25
N ARG A 56 -18.58 5.80 2.04
CA ARG A 56 -18.13 4.91 0.96
C ARG A 56 -16.78 5.31 0.38
N SER A 57 -16.32 6.54 0.60
CA SER A 57 -14.98 6.98 0.20
C SER A 57 -13.87 6.13 0.83
N LEU A 58 -14.13 5.49 1.98
CA LEU A 58 -13.21 4.56 2.64
C LEU A 58 -12.99 3.26 1.87
N ASN A 59 -13.85 2.92 0.89
CA ASN A 59 -13.63 1.80 -0.03
C ASN A 59 -12.84 2.18 -1.28
N ILE A 60 -12.72 3.48 -1.56
CA ILE A 60 -12.05 3.98 -2.77
C ILE A 60 -10.54 3.89 -2.52
N PRO A 61 -9.74 3.19 -3.35
CA PRO A 61 -8.30 3.14 -3.15
C PRO A 61 -7.69 4.54 -3.31
N VAL A 62 -6.57 4.78 -2.63
CA VAL A 62 -5.78 6.01 -2.81
C VAL A 62 -5.20 6.12 -4.22
N GLY A 63 -5.01 5.00 -4.90
CA GLY A 63 -4.53 4.95 -6.28
C GLY A 63 -3.06 4.56 -6.44
N GLY A 64 -2.47 5.00 -7.56
CA GLY A 64 -1.09 4.77 -7.96
C GLY A 64 -0.75 3.29 -8.08
N ARG A 65 0.43 2.93 -7.55
CA ARG A 65 0.96 1.57 -7.57
C ARG A 65 0.03 0.55 -6.93
N SER A 66 -0.61 0.88 -5.81
CA SER A 66 -1.48 -0.06 -5.08
C SER A 66 -2.74 -0.43 -5.88
N GLU A 67 -3.30 0.52 -6.61
CA GLU A 67 -4.45 0.28 -7.47
C GLU A 67 -4.06 -0.53 -8.70
N ALA A 68 -2.91 -0.24 -9.33
CA ALA A 68 -2.38 -1.01 -10.45
C ALA A 68 -2.14 -2.49 -10.09
N MET A 69 -1.82 -2.79 -8.82
CA MET A 69 -1.66 -4.15 -8.29
C MET A 69 -3.00 -4.83 -7.96
N GLY A 70 -4.12 -4.33 -8.48
CA GLY A 70 -5.45 -4.90 -8.21
C GLY A 70 -5.83 -4.78 -6.74
N THR A 71 -5.24 -3.84 -5.98
CA THR A 71 -5.42 -3.64 -4.54
C THR A 71 -4.91 -4.80 -3.65
N ALA A 72 -4.15 -5.75 -4.20
CA ALA A 72 -3.47 -6.79 -3.43
C ALA A 72 -2.20 -6.22 -2.75
N PHE A 73 -2.35 -5.50 -1.65
CA PHE A 73 -1.27 -4.66 -1.13
C PHE A 73 -0.93 -4.87 0.35
N SER A 74 -1.83 -5.43 1.17
CA SER A 74 -1.65 -5.62 2.64
C SER A 74 -0.32 -6.25 3.09
N ALA A 75 0.27 -7.15 2.29
CA ALA A 75 1.57 -7.77 2.56
C ALA A 75 2.74 -7.13 1.80
N MET A 76 2.47 -6.53 0.64
CA MET A 76 3.50 -5.87 -0.17
C MET A 76 3.94 -4.56 0.48
N THR A 77 2.94 -3.77 0.90
CA THR A 77 2.99 -2.51 1.66
C THR A 77 4.41 -2.01 1.99
N ASP A 78 5.07 -1.45 0.98
CA ASP A 78 6.45 -0.96 1.03
C ASP A 78 6.56 0.54 0.65
N ASP A 79 5.42 1.23 0.55
CA ASP A 79 5.31 2.68 0.29
C ASP A 79 4.17 3.34 1.10
N VAL A 80 4.02 4.67 0.97
CA VAL A 80 2.95 5.50 1.57
C VAL A 80 1.53 4.95 1.47
N SER A 81 1.21 4.09 0.47
CA SER A 81 -0.15 3.58 0.31
C SER A 81 -0.58 2.69 1.48
N PHE A 82 0.35 2.31 2.38
CA PHE A 82 0.07 1.56 3.60
C PHE A 82 -1.10 2.07 4.45
N PHE A 83 -1.38 3.38 4.42
CA PHE A 83 -2.51 3.97 5.15
C PHE A 83 -3.85 3.31 4.82
N GLU A 84 -4.02 2.81 3.60
CA GLU A 84 -5.26 2.17 3.14
C GLU A 84 -5.25 0.64 3.30
N TYR A 85 -4.08 0.00 3.54
CA TYR A 85 -3.94 -1.46 3.43
C TYR A 85 -3.30 -2.16 4.63
N ASN A 86 -2.24 -1.60 5.23
CA ASN A 86 -1.62 -2.20 6.41
C ASN A 86 -0.89 -1.14 7.26
N PRO A 87 -1.49 -0.71 8.39
CA PRO A 87 -0.91 0.33 9.23
C PRO A 87 0.42 -0.07 9.90
N ALA A 88 0.81 -1.35 9.89
CA ALA A 88 2.09 -1.80 10.43
C ALA A 88 3.30 -1.30 9.63
N ALA A 89 3.10 -0.90 8.37
CA ALA A 89 4.21 -0.76 7.45
C ALA A 89 5.10 0.47 7.67
N SER A 90 4.61 1.53 8.32
CA SER A 90 5.41 2.76 8.51
C SER A 90 6.71 2.51 9.26
N SER A 91 6.76 1.53 10.15
CA SER A 91 7.95 1.11 10.92
C SER A 91 8.96 0.33 10.09
N VAL A 92 8.62 0.00 8.83
CA VAL A 92 9.45 -0.80 7.96
C VAL A 92 9.80 -0.15 6.62
N LEU A 93 9.19 0.98 6.30
CA LEU A 93 9.51 1.78 5.12
C LEU A 93 11.00 2.12 5.07
N LYS A 94 11.53 2.19 3.85
CA LYS A 94 12.94 2.54 3.62
C LYS A 94 13.15 4.04 3.75
N GLN A 95 12.27 4.82 3.14
CA GLN A 95 12.38 6.27 3.07
C GLN A 95 11.31 6.97 3.92
N THR A 96 11.58 8.22 4.25
CA THR A 96 10.56 9.21 4.61
C THR A 96 9.93 9.66 3.31
N GLU A 97 8.60 9.62 3.23
CA GLU A 97 7.89 9.85 1.97
C GLU A 97 6.81 10.92 2.16
N LEU A 98 6.69 11.79 1.17
CA LEU A 98 5.57 12.72 0.99
C LEU A 98 4.92 12.41 -0.35
N ALA A 99 3.62 12.21 -0.39
CA ALA A 99 2.94 11.79 -1.60
C ALA A 99 1.62 12.52 -1.83
N LEU A 100 1.35 12.79 -3.09
CA LEU A 100 0.10 13.33 -3.59
C LEU A 100 -0.49 12.34 -4.59
N PHE A 101 -1.80 12.11 -4.47
CA PHE A 101 -2.57 11.25 -5.37
C PHE A 101 -3.77 12.03 -5.87
N HIS A 102 -4.08 11.83 -7.14
CA HIS A 102 -5.27 12.36 -7.80
C HIS A 102 -5.91 11.23 -8.61
N ASN A 103 -7.17 10.92 -8.30
CA ASN A 103 -7.97 9.93 -9.02
C ASN A 103 -9.18 10.62 -9.61
N PHE A 104 -9.38 10.51 -10.92
CA PHE A 104 -10.54 11.10 -11.60
C PHE A 104 -11.46 10.03 -12.18
N TRP A 105 -12.75 10.13 -11.88
CA TRP A 105 -13.78 9.14 -12.18
C TRP A 105 -14.89 9.74 -13.06
N ILE A 106 -16.00 9.03 -13.25
CA ILE A 106 -17.17 9.54 -13.97
C ILE A 106 -17.80 10.76 -13.29
N ALA A 107 -18.51 11.57 -14.07
CA ALA A 107 -19.31 12.70 -13.59
C ALA A 107 -18.51 13.71 -12.75
N ASP A 108 -17.28 14.02 -13.19
CA ASP A 108 -16.38 14.97 -12.55
C ASP A 108 -16.10 14.66 -11.06
N SER A 109 -16.28 13.41 -10.65
CA SER A 109 -15.93 12.96 -9.31
C SER A 109 -14.43 12.68 -9.20
N ALA A 110 -13.84 13.06 -8.07
CA ALA A 110 -12.42 12.88 -7.85
C ALA A 110 -12.08 12.57 -6.39
N VAL A 111 -10.94 11.92 -6.20
CA VAL A 111 -10.30 11.72 -4.90
C VAL A 111 -8.91 12.30 -4.92
N ASP A 112 -8.68 13.27 -4.04
CA ASP A 112 -7.35 13.81 -3.77
C ASP A 112 -6.84 13.28 -2.44
N THR A 113 -5.56 12.90 -2.39
CA THR A 113 -4.95 12.41 -1.15
C THR A 113 -3.53 12.93 -0.97
N LEU A 114 -3.25 13.41 0.24
CA LEU A 114 -1.94 13.85 0.71
C LEU A 114 -1.49 12.92 1.84
N ILE A 115 -0.29 12.35 1.74
CA ILE A 115 0.27 11.45 2.74
C ILE A 115 1.69 11.87 3.09
N PHE A 116 2.00 11.93 4.38
CA PHE A 116 3.36 12.03 4.89
C PHE A 116 3.64 10.88 5.85
N THR A 117 4.80 10.25 5.71
CA THR A 117 5.26 9.22 6.64
C THR A 117 6.74 9.34 6.92
N ARG A 118 7.11 9.05 8.15
CA ARG A 118 8.48 9.02 8.61
C ARG A 118 8.72 7.82 9.49
N ARG A 119 9.93 7.31 9.40
CA ARG A 119 10.44 6.25 10.27
C ARG A 119 11.65 6.75 11.03
N THR A 120 11.77 6.35 12.29
CA THR A 120 12.94 6.52 13.15
C THR A 120 13.29 5.16 13.76
N ASN A 121 14.33 4.52 13.22
CA ASN A 121 14.73 3.16 13.58
C ASN A 121 13.62 2.13 13.41
N ASN A 122 12.99 1.66 14.50
CA ASN A 122 11.91 0.68 14.47
C ASN A 122 10.53 1.31 14.72
N LEU A 123 10.46 2.63 14.94
CA LEU A 123 9.21 3.36 15.11
C LEU A 123 8.85 4.04 13.79
N GLY A 124 7.62 3.85 13.32
CA GLY A 124 7.04 4.53 12.18
C GLY A 124 5.85 5.38 12.60
N TYR A 125 5.66 6.51 11.94
CA TYR A 125 4.52 7.40 12.17
C TYR A 125 4.22 8.24 10.92
N GLY A 126 3.03 8.83 10.86
CA GLY A 126 2.66 9.67 9.73
C GLY A 126 1.26 10.24 9.84
N GLY A 127 0.89 11.04 8.85
CA GLY A 127 -0.46 11.56 8.66
C GLY A 127 -0.90 11.44 7.22
N ALA A 128 -2.21 11.27 7.03
CA ALA A 128 -2.84 11.29 5.72
C ALA A 128 -4.13 12.13 5.74
N LEU A 129 -4.39 12.82 4.64
CA LEU A 129 -5.63 13.54 4.38
C LEU A 129 -6.14 13.10 3.02
N LYS A 130 -7.38 12.61 2.96
CA LYS A 130 -8.04 12.12 1.76
C LYS A 130 -9.38 12.82 1.61
N SER A 131 -9.67 13.36 0.44
CA SER A 131 -10.93 14.05 0.16
C SER A 131 -11.53 13.48 -1.11
N PHE A 132 -12.70 12.87 -0.97
CA PHE A 132 -13.56 12.53 -2.10
C PHE A 132 -14.59 13.64 -2.30
N TYR A 133 -14.80 14.06 -3.53
CA TYR A 133 -15.81 15.07 -3.84
C TYR A 133 -16.49 14.80 -5.17
N ILE A 134 -17.77 15.17 -5.23
CA ILE A 134 -18.62 15.07 -6.42
C ILE A 134 -19.37 16.40 -6.56
N PRO A 135 -19.30 17.08 -7.72
CA PRO A 135 -20.18 18.20 -7.99
C PRO A 135 -21.62 17.68 -8.10
N PHE A 136 -22.52 18.29 -7.34
CA PHE A 136 -23.94 17.96 -7.32
C PHE A 136 -24.77 19.15 -7.78
N THR A 137 -25.68 18.89 -8.70
CA THR A 137 -26.69 19.85 -9.16
C THR A 137 -28.06 19.27 -8.89
N GLU A 138 -28.87 20.03 -8.15
CA GLU A 138 -30.24 19.66 -7.83
C GLU A 138 -31.19 20.18 -8.90
N TYR A 139 -32.14 19.33 -9.28
CA TYR A 139 -33.24 19.69 -10.19
C TYR A 139 -34.57 19.48 -9.47
N ASN A 140 -35.49 20.44 -9.61
CA ASN A 140 -36.85 20.30 -9.11
C ASN A 140 -37.69 19.36 -9.99
N ILE A 141 -38.96 19.15 -9.59
CA ILE A 141 -39.91 18.30 -10.32
C ILE A 141 -40.22 18.78 -11.75
N PHE A 142 -39.91 20.04 -12.07
CA PHE A 142 -40.08 20.64 -13.39
C PHE A 142 -38.80 20.58 -14.24
N GLY A 143 -37.71 20.00 -13.71
CA GLY A 143 -36.42 19.89 -14.39
C GLY A 143 -35.59 21.18 -14.36
N GLU A 144 -35.97 22.16 -13.56
CA GLU A 144 -35.20 23.39 -13.39
C GLU A 144 -34.12 23.20 -12.33
N ARG A 145 -32.95 23.79 -12.56
CA ARG A 145 -31.84 23.77 -11.60
C ARG A 145 -32.16 24.70 -10.42
N THR A 146 -32.22 24.15 -9.21
CA THR A 146 -32.61 24.91 -8.00
C THR A 146 -31.47 25.07 -6.98
N SER A 147 -30.53 24.14 -6.95
CA SER A 147 -29.37 24.21 -6.04
C SER A 147 -28.12 23.62 -6.70
N THR A 148 -26.96 23.99 -6.16
CA THR A 148 -25.66 23.46 -6.57
C THR A 148 -24.75 23.36 -5.37
N GLY A 149 -23.92 22.33 -5.33
CA GLY A 149 -22.94 22.18 -4.25
C GLY A 149 -22.03 20.99 -4.49
N TYR A 150 -21.31 20.60 -3.44
CA TYR A 150 -20.46 19.42 -3.46
C TYR A 150 -20.89 18.47 -2.38
N TYR A 151 -21.13 17.21 -2.78
CA TYR A 151 -20.99 16.10 -1.86
C TYR A 151 -19.50 15.90 -1.60
N SER A 152 -19.08 15.82 -0.34
CA SER A 152 -17.70 15.45 -0.03
C SER A 152 -17.60 14.53 1.17
N GLU A 153 -16.61 13.64 1.13
CA GLU A 153 -16.18 12.85 2.27
C GLU A 153 -14.67 13.06 2.46
N THR A 154 -14.31 13.74 3.55
CA THR A 154 -12.92 14.01 3.90
C THR A 154 -12.51 13.18 5.10
N THR A 155 -11.44 12.39 4.96
CA THR A 155 -10.87 11.55 6.00
C THR A 155 -9.47 12.05 6.37
N ALA A 156 -9.23 12.27 7.65
CA ALA A 156 -7.91 12.47 8.21
C ALA A 156 -7.49 11.22 8.99
N ALA A 157 -6.24 10.80 8.84
CA ALA A 157 -5.68 9.63 9.51
C ALA A 157 -4.32 9.94 10.14
N PHE A 158 -4.09 9.47 11.36
CA PHE A 158 -2.79 9.45 12.01
C PHE A 158 -2.33 7.99 12.16
N ASN A 159 -1.07 7.73 11.86
CA ASN A 159 -0.49 6.40 11.96
C ASN A 159 0.62 6.35 13.02
N ILE A 160 0.68 5.22 13.75
CA ILE A 160 1.84 4.80 14.52
C ILE A 160 2.06 3.30 14.36
N SER A 161 3.32 2.89 14.23
CA SER A 161 3.69 1.47 14.20
C SER A 161 5.07 1.21 14.78
N TYR A 162 5.31 -0.02 15.23
CA TYR A 162 6.59 -0.44 15.77
C TYR A 162 6.99 -1.82 15.23
N ASN A 163 8.26 -1.97 14.85
CA ASN A 163 8.83 -3.23 14.38
C ASN A 163 9.59 -3.96 15.50
N PHE A 164 8.92 -4.91 16.14
CA PHE A 164 9.44 -5.70 17.24
C PHE A 164 10.47 -6.71 16.76
N PHE A 165 11.50 -6.93 17.58
CA PHE A 165 12.53 -7.95 17.34
C PHE A 165 13.33 -7.81 16.04
N ALA A 166 13.26 -6.65 15.37
CA ALA A 166 13.96 -6.39 14.12
C ALA A 166 15.48 -6.60 14.26
N GLY A 167 16.03 -7.49 13.43
CA GLY A 167 17.43 -7.85 13.40
C GLY A 167 17.96 -8.07 11.99
N TYR A 168 19.14 -8.69 11.90
CA TYR A 168 19.80 -8.97 10.62
C TYR A 168 19.06 -10.08 9.85
N THR A 169 18.85 -11.24 10.46
CA THR A 169 18.20 -12.40 9.81
C THR A 169 16.68 -12.28 9.88
N PHE A 170 16.16 -12.14 11.10
CA PHE A 170 14.73 -11.94 11.34
C PHE A 170 14.39 -10.46 11.18
N LYS A 171 13.51 -10.10 10.24
CA LYS A 171 13.18 -8.70 9.93
C LYS A 171 12.17 -8.07 10.89
N GLY A 172 11.75 -8.84 11.89
CA GLY A 172 10.86 -8.42 12.96
C GLY A 172 9.38 -8.67 12.67
N ILE A 173 8.58 -8.36 13.68
CA ILE A 173 7.12 -8.36 13.65
C ILE A 173 6.69 -6.91 13.74
N ALA A 174 6.22 -6.35 12.64
CA ALA A 174 5.70 -4.99 12.65
C ALA A 174 4.23 -5.01 13.05
N LEU A 175 3.87 -4.18 14.02
CA LEU A 175 2.49 -3.95 14.46
C LEU A 175 2.19 -2.45 14.34
N GLY A 176 1.01 -2.10 13.87
CA GLY A 176 0.63 -0.70 13.74
C GLY A 176 -0.87 -0.44 13.75
N THR A 177 -1.21 0.82 13.91
CA THR A 177 -2.60 1.30 13.93
C THR A 177 -2.73 2.62 13.20
N ASN A 178 -3.89 2.83 12.56
CA ASN A 178 -4.33 4.14 12.11
C ASN A 178 -5.50 4.59 12.98
N LEU A 179 -5.51 5.83 13.43
CA LEU A 179 -6.69 6.48 13.98
C LEU A 179 -7.23 7.43 12.92
N LYS A 180 -8.51 7.31 12.60
CA LYS A 180 -9.17 8.05 11.51
C LYS A 180 -10.39 8.82 12.01
N THR A 181 -10.55 10.03 11.49
CA THR A 181 -11.80 10.78 11.58
C THR A 181 -12.24 11.15 10.17
N SER A 182 -13.54 11.05 9.90
CA SER A 182 -14.11 11.39 8.59
C SER A 182 -15.29 12.33 8.75
N PHE A 183 -15.40 13.30 7.85
CA PHE A 183 -16.54 14.19 7.75
C PHE A 183 -17.19 14.05 6.38
N ARG A 184 -18.48 13.73 6.36
CA ARG A 184 -19.32 13.71 5.17
C ARG A 184 -20.12 15.01 5.12
N SER A 185 -19.83 15.86 4.14
CA SER A 185 -20.55 17.10 3.87
C SER A 185 -21.60 16.87 2.79
N ILE A 186 -22.84 17.25 3.07
CA ILE A 186 -23.95 17.24 2.11
C ILE A 186 -24.42 18.68 1.91
N PRO A 187 -24.57 19.16 0.66
CA PRO A 187 -25.03 20.52 0.40
C PRO A 187 -26.51 20.69 0.77
N ASP A 188 -26.90 21.92 1.07
CA ASP A 188 -28.31 22.25 1.32
C ASP A 188 -29.14 22.02 0.03
N TYR A 189 -30.31 21.42 0.20
CA TYR A 189 -31.24 21.10 -0.88
C TYR A 189 -32.48 22.01 -0.85
N SER A 190 -33.17 22.09 -1.98
CA SER A 190 -34.36 22.92 -2.18
C SER A 190 -35.66 22.19 -1.84
N ASP A 191 -36.67 22.97 -1.47
CA ASP A 191 -38.04 22.47 -1.42
C ASP A 191 -38.55 22.22 -2.85
N ASN A 192 -39.02 21.01 -3.12
CA ASN A 192 -39.38 20.53 -4.47
C ASN A 192 -40.51 21.33 -5.14
N ILE A 193 -41.31 22.07 -4.36
CA ILE A 193 -42.46 22.84 -4.87
C ILE A 193 -42.08 24.32 -5.02
N SER A 194 -41.50 24.92 -3.99
CA SER A 194 -41.17 26.35 -3.97
C SER A 194 -39.82 26.71 -4.59
N GLY A 195 -38.95 25.71 -4.82
CA GLY A 195 -37.59 25.89 -5.35
C GLY A 195 -36.64 26.63 -4.41
N ARG A 196 -37.07 26.94 -3.17
CA ARG A 196 -36.25 27.65 -2.19
C ARG A 196 -35.34 26.68 -1.46
N VAL A 197 -34.05 27.00 -1.39
CA VAL A 197 -33.06 26.26 -0.59
C VAL A 197 -33.47 26.28 0.88
N ILE A 198 -33.57 25.10 1.49
CA ILE A 198 -33.90 24.94 2.91
C ILE A 198 -32.60 25.10 3.72
N PRO A 199 -32.45 26.15 4.54
CA PRO A 199 -31.22 26.36 5.29
C PRO A 199 -30.90 25.21 6.23
N LYS A 200 -29.63 24.77 6.26
CA LYS A 200 -29.11 23.68 7.14
C LYS A 200 -29.68 22.29 6.84
N SER A 201 -30.39 22.13 5.73
CA SER A 201 -30.96 20.85 5.32
C SER A 201 -29.87 19.82 4.98
N GLY A 202 -28.75 20.25 4.40
CA GLY A 202 -27.57 19.42 4.13
C GLY A 202 -26.79 19.06 5.38
N LEU A 203 -26.69 19.97 6.36
CA LEU A 203 -26.07 19.68 7.66
C LEU A 203 -26.80 18.51 8.37
N SER A 204 -28.11 18.44 8.24
CA SER A 204 -28.91 17.35 8.83
C SER A 204 -28.65 15.97 8.21
N GLN A 205 -28.12 15.89 6.98
CA GLN A 205 -27.72 14.63 6.35
C GLN A 205 -26.20 14.37 6.41
N SER A 206 -25.43 15.41 6.76
CA SER A 206 -23.99 15.33 6.96
C SER A 206 -23.64 14.39 8.11
N GLY A 207 -22.42 13.86 8.11
CA GLY A 207 -22.01 12.82 9.05
C GLY A 207 -20.60 13.01 9.57
N VAL A 208 -20.32 12.47 10.76
CA VAL A 208 -18.97 12.29 11.31
C VAL A 208 -18.74 10.81 11.59
N ALA A 209 -17.56 10.31 11.25
CA ALA A 209 -17.13 8.98 11.60
C ALA A 209 -15.81 9.01 12.37
N LEU A 210 -15.70 8.11 13.35
CA LEU A 210 -14.44 7.80 14.04
C LEU A 210 -14.15 6.32 13.84
N SER A 211 -12.93 5.99 13.42
CA SER A 211 -12.52 4.60 13.22
C SER A 211 -11.04 4.37 13.48
N ALA A 212 -10.69 3.10 13.68
CA ALA A 212 -9.33 2.66 13.79
C ALA A 212 -9.04 1.47 12.87
N ASP A 213 -7.80 1.40 12.40
CA ASP A 213 -7.24 0.22 11.75
C ASP A 213 -6.21 -0.44 12.68
N ALA A 214 -6.04 -1.75 12.55
CA ALA A 214 -4.95 -2.50 13.16
C ALA A 214 -4.27 -3.37 12.10
N GLY A 215 -2.96 -3.52 12.20
CA GLY A 215 -2.18 -4.26 11.20
C GLY A 215 -1.00 -4.99 11.81
N MET A 216 -0.66 -6.10 11.19
CA MET A 216 0.56 -6.86 11.43
C MET A 216 1.25 -7.13 10.09
N LEU A 217 2.58 -7.05 10.08
CA LEU A 217 3.40 -7.38 8.93
C LEU A 217 4.60 -8.21 9.36
N LEU A 218 4.68 -9.43 8.83
CA LEU A 218 5.79 -10.36 8.99
C LEU A 218 6.62 -10.39 7.72
N ARG A 219 7.94 -10.33 7.85
CA ARG A 219 8.85 -10.30 6.69
C ARG A 219 10.04 -11.22 6.92
N PHE A 220 10.35 -12.05 5.95
CA PHE A 220 11.45 -13.01 6.04
C PHE A 220 11.98 -13.38 4.64
N ASN A 221 13.02 -14.20 4.63
CA ASN A 221 13.55 -14.76 3.40
C ASN A 221 12.97 -16.17 3.19
N LEU A 222 12.39 -16.43 2.02
CA LEU A 222 11.89 -17.73 1.60
C LEU A 222 12.32 -17.99 0.16
N ALA A 223 13.05 -19.10 -0.09
CA ALA A 223 13.53 -19.51 -1.41
C ALA A 223 14.01 -18.31 -2.27
N LYS A 224 15.04 -17.60 -1.76
CA LYS A 224 15.53 -16.36 -2.33
C LYS A 224 16.75 -16.62 -3.23
N PHE A 225 16.59 -16.45 -4.54
CA PHE A 225 17.62 -16.74 -5.53
C PHE A 225 18.46 -15.53 -5.94
N TYR A 226 18.58 -14.52 -5.06
CA TYR A 226 19.36 -13.32 -5.34
C TYR A 226 19.96 -12.71 -4.06
N ALA A 227 21.15 -12.14 -4.20
CA ALA A 227 21.81 -11.44 -3.11
C ALA A 227 21.12 -10.10 -2.84
N SER A 228 20.49 -9.98 -1.67
CA SER A 228 19.93 -8.73 -1.17
C SER A 228 19.65 -8.88 0.32
N ARG A 229 19.75 -7.78 1.07
CA ARG A 229 19.42 -7.75 2.50
C ARG A 229 17.92 -7.62 2.76
N ASP A 230 17.15 -7.13 1.79
CA ASP A 230 15.71 -6.97 1.91
C ASP A 230 15.01 -8.33 2.03
N PRO A 231 13.94 -8.46 2.83
CA PRO A 231 13.10 -9.66 2.78
C PRO A 231 12.53 -9.84 1.38
N ASN A 232 12.28 -11.09 0.99
CA ASN A 232 11.64 -11.40 -0.28
C ASN A 232 10.25 -12.02 -0.13
N PHE A 233 9.83 -12.37 1.09
CA PHE A 233 8.51 -12.89 1.37
C PHE A 233 7.89 -12.18 2.57
N ASN A 234 6.65 -11.74 2.41
CA ASN A 234 5.91 -10.99 3.41
C ASN A 234 4.52 -11.60 3.63
N ILE A 235 4.05 -11.57 4.87
CA ILE A 235 2.66 -11.88 5.24
C ILE A 235 2.08 -10.66 5.95
N GLY A 236 0.94 -10.18 5.48
CA GLY A 236 0.22 -9.05 6.05
C GLY A 236 -1.13 -9.49 6.58
N LEU A 237 -1.50 -9.05 7.77
CA LEU A 237 -2.85 -9.15 8.31
C LEU A 237 -3.32 -7.75 8.69
N SER A 238 -4.57 -7.41 8.40
CA SER A 238 -5.13 -6.13 8.84
C SER A 238 -6.62 -6.18 9.14
N LEU A 239 -7.05 -5.27 10.00
CA LEU A 239 -8.44 -4.92 10.28
C LEU A 239 -8.60 -3.44 9.97
N HIS A 240 -9.59 -3.09 9.18
CA HIS A 240 -9.80 -1.71 8.73
C HIS A 240 -11.14 -1.14 9.20
N ASN A 241 -11.14 0.16 9.41
CA ASN A 241 -12.30 1.01 9.61
C ASN A 241 -13.23 0.50 10.73
N ALA A 242 -12.68 -0.08 11.80
CA ALA A 242 -13.46 -0.48 12.96
C ALA A 242 -13.87 0.77 13.73
N GLY A 243 -15.17 1.06 13.81
CA GLY A 243 -15.63 2.31 14.40
C GLY A 243 -17.10 2.59 14.21
N PHE A 244 -17.47 3.85 14.42
CA PHE A 244 -18.85 4.32 14.47
C PHE A 244 -19.00 5.62 13.67
N ALA A 245 -20.23 5.86 13.22
CA ALA A 245 -20.60 7.06 12.51
C ALA A 245 -21.91 7.64 13.07
N TRP A 246 -22.07 8.94 12.96
CA TRP A 246 -23.25 9.69 13.37
C TRP A 246 -23.67 10.66 12.28
N THR A 247 -24.97 10.91 12.17
CA THR A 247 -25.59 11.87 11.23
C THR A 247 -26.78 12.56 11.91
N GLY A 248 -27.52 13.43 11.21
CA GLY A 248 -28.70 14.10 11.78
C GLY A 248 -28.42 15.46 12.43
N PHE A 249 -27.26 16.07 12.20
CA PHE A 249 -26.83 17.27 12.93
C PHE A 249 -27.78 18.47 12.73
N GLY A 250 -28.12 19.17 13.82
CA GLY A 250 -29.04 20.30 13.79
C GLY A 250 -30.53 19.92 13.75
N LYS A 251 -30.87 18.62 13.68
CA LYS A 251 -32.23 18.11 13.84
C LYS A 251 -32.29 17.08 14.97
N ASN A 252 -31.98 15.81 14.68
CA ASN A 252 -31.92 14.72 15.64
C ASN A 252 -30.69 13.86 15.34
N THR A 253 -29.63 14.03 16.13
CA THR A 253 -28.40 13.25 15.96
C THR A 253 -28.66 11.78 16.27
N SER A 254 -28.27 10.89 15.37
CA SER A 254 -28.42 9.44 15.52
C SER A 254 -27.21 8.70 14.94
N ALA A 255 -27.08 7.42 15.26
CA ALA A 255 -26.05 6.56 14.65
C ALA A 255 -26.35 6.38 13.16
N ASP A 256 -25.32 6.52 12.32
CA ASP A 256 -25.39 6.24 10.89
C ASP A 256 -25.16 4.73 10.63
N ALA A 257 -25.33 4.29 9.38
CA ALA A 257 -25.00 2.94 8.95
C ALA A 257 -23.54 2.59 9.28
N PRO A 258 -23.21 1.29 9.48
CA PRO A 258 -21.85 0.85 9.81
C PRO A 258 -20.83 1.34 8.78
N LEU A 259 -19.60 1.53 9.22
CA LEU A 259 -18.47 1.83 8.33
C LEU A 259 -18.11 0.60 7.49
N PRO A 260 -17.43 0.78 6.34
CA PRO A 260 -16.94 -0.32 5.51
C PRO A 260 -15.73 -0.98 6.16
N SER A 261 -15.97 -1.68 7.27
CA SER A 261 -14.95 -2.44 7.99
C SER A 261 -14.65 -3.74 7.26
N TYR A 262 -13.41 -4.17 7.31
CA TYR A 262 -13.00 -5.45 6.71
C TYR A 262 -11.74 -6.01 7.38
N ALA A 263 -11.63 -7.33 7.36
CA ALA A 263 -10.39 -8.04 7.65
C ALA A 263 -9.68 -8.40 6.35
N SER A 264 -8.35 -8.32 6.32
CA SER A 264 -7.55 -8.77 5.18
C SER A 264 -6.38 -9.65 5.62
N ALA A 265 -6.02 -10.59 4.75
CA ALA A 265 -4.83 -11.41 4.86
C ALA A 265 -4.17 -11.47 3.48
N GLY A 266 -2.89 -11.15 3.42
CA GLY A 266 -2.14 -11.11 2.17
C GLY A 266 -0.78 -11.76 2.26
N VAL A 267 -0.25 -12.11 1.09
CA VAL A 267 1.11 -12.59 0.89
C VAL A 267 1.74 -11.81 -0.25
N SER A 268 3.01 -11.44 -0.09
CA SER A 268 3.82 -10.89 -1.18
C SER A 268 5.11 -11.68 -1.31
N TYR A 269 5.47 -12.02 -2.55
CA TYR A 269 6.64 -12.82 -2.84
C TYR A 269 7.43 -12.28 -4.03
N LYS A 270 8.70 -12.00 -3.79
CA LYS A 270 9.70 -11.59 -4.78
C LYS A 270 10.70 -12.72 -4.98
N MET A 271 10.35 -13.70 -5.80
CA MET A 271 11.20 -14.88 -6.02
C MET A 271 12.52 -14.50 -6.74
N ILE A 272 12.40 -13.62 -7.73
CA ILE A 272 13.52 -13.08 -8.51
C ILE A 272 13.51 -11.55 -8.44
N LYS A 273 14.67 -10.91 -8.64
CA LYS A 273 14.83 -9.46 -8.46
C LYS A 273 13.83 -8.59 -9.26
N PRO A 274 13.44 -8.92 -10.52
CA PRO A 274 12.55 -8.05 -11.27
C PRO A 274 11.05 -8.32 -11.03
N VAL A 275 10.65 -9.43 -10.41
CA VAL A 275 9.23 -9.82 -10.33
C VAL A 275 8.76 -9.91 -8.88
N THR A 276 7.72 -9.15 -8.56
CA THR A 276 6.98 -9.25 -7.30
C THR A 276 5.57 -9.74 -7.59
N LEU A 277 5.12 -10.76 -6.87
CA LEU A 277 3.73 -11.21 -6.87
C LEU A 277 3.08 -10.88 -5.53
N ALA A 278 1.80 -10.54 -5.56
CA ALA A 278 1.00 -10.29 -4.37
C ALA A 278 -0.36 -10.97 -4.50
N PHE A 279 -0.83 -11.52 -3.38
CA PHE A 279 -2.15 -12.11 -3.25
C PHE A 279 -2.79 -11.57 -1.97
N GLU A 280 -4.08 -11.28 -2.01
CA GLU A 280 -4.85 -10.79 -0.86
C GLU A 280 -6.23 -11.43 -0.82
N PHE A 281 -6.66 -11.82 0.37
CA PHE A 281 -8.02 -12.20 0.68
C PHE A 281 -8.61 -11.16 1.64
N ARG A 282 -9.84 -10.74 1.38
CA ARG A 282 -10.53 -9.71 2.17
C ARG A 282 -11.93 -10.16 2.52
N LYS A 283 -12.30 -10.05 3.79
CA LYS A 283 -13.64 -10.30 4.30
C LYS A 283 -14.22 -9.00 4.86
N PRO A 284 -15.18 -8.37 4.17
CA PRO A 284 -15.98 -7.30 4.73
C PRO A 284 -16.72 -7.76 6.00
N LEU A 285 -16.88 -6.84 6.95
CA LEU A 285 -17.50 -7.08 8.24
C LEU A 285 -18.50 -5.96 8.52
N ASN A 286 -19.78 -6.31 8.61
CA ASN A 286 -20.78 -5.38 9.11
C ASN A 286 -20.72 -5.38 10.64
N MET A 287 -20.18 -4.30 11.21
CA MET A 287 -19.94 -4.16 12.65
C MET A 287 -21.20 -3.98 13.51
N THR A 288 -22.36 -3.75 12.88
CA THR A 288 -23.65 -3.71 13.58
C THR A 288 -24.36 -5.07 13.58
N ASP A 289 -24.23 -5.82 12.49
CA ASP A 289 -24.86 -7.13 12.31
C ASP A 289 -24.00 -7.96 11.34
N PHE A 290 -23.23 -8.89 11.89
CA PHE A 290 -22.30 -9.71 11.10
C PHE A 290 -22.99 -10.57 10.03
N SER A 291 -24.28 -10.90 10.17
CA SER A 291 -25.03 -11.67 9.16
C SER A 291 -25.24 -10.87 7.87
N LYS A 292 -25.19 -9.53 7.95
CA LYS A 292 -25.27 -8.59 6.84
C LYS A 292 -23.91 -8.20 6.28
N SER A 293 -22.88 -9.00 6.54
CA SER A 293 -21.55 -8.79 5.95
C SER A 293 -21.54 -9.18 4.47
N GLU A 294 -20.86 -8.38 3.65
CA GLU A 294 -20.62 -8.71 2.24
C GLU A 294 -19.77 -10.00 2.09
N ARG A 295 -19.84 -10.61 0.91
CA ARG A 295 -19.04 -11.76 0.49
C ARG A 295 -17.56 -11.38 0.49
N ALA A 296 -16.72 -12.39 0.70
CA ALA A 296 -15.28 -12.18 0.62
C ALA A 296 -14.85 -11.87 -0.82
N SER A 297 -13.74 -11.14 -0.94
CA SER A 297 -13.08 -10.83 -2.20
C SER A 297 -11.64 -11.32 -2.19
N ALA A 298 -11.10 -11.58 -3.36
CA ALA A 298 -9.70 -11.96 -3.54
C ALA A 298 -9.04 -11.07 -4.59
N ALA A 299 -7.78 -10.71 -4.38
CA ALA A 299 -7.00 -9.92 -5.31
C ALA A 299 -5.65 -10.58 -5.59
N ILE A 300 -5.18 -10.43 -6.82
CA ILE A 300 -3.84 -10.81 -7.25
C ILE A 300 -3.20 -9.62 -7.98
N GLY A 301 -1.91 -9.39 -7.73
CA GLY A 301 -1.13 -8.35 -8.38
C GLY A 301 0.26 -8.86 -8.77
N ALA A 302 0.78 -8.33 -9.86
CA ALA A 302 2.13 -8.60 -10.34
C ALA A 302 2.84 -7.28 -10.71
N GLU A 303 4.09 -7.14 -10.28
CA GLU A 303 4.96 -6.02 -10.62
C GLU A 303 6.22 -6.56 -11.30
N LEU A 304 6.56 -5.96 -12.44
CA LEU A 304 7.76 -6.23 -13.20
C LEU A 304 8.62 -4.97 -13.31
N PHE A 305 9.81 -5.00 -12.70
CA PHE A 305 10.85 -3.99 -12.89
C PHE A 305 11.56 -4.24 -14.22
N VAL A 306 11.29 -3.39 -15.20
CA VAL A 306 11.93 -3.43 -16.53
C VAL A 306 13.33 -2.81 -16.45
N THR A 307 13.49 -1.77 -15.63
CA THR A 307 14.76 -1.14 -15.27
C THR A 307 14.74 -0.76 -13.78
N ASP A 308 15.85 -0.25 -13.26
CA ASP A 308 15.90 0.26 -11.88
C ASP A 308 15.00 1.51 -11.67
N PHE A 309 14.56 2.16 -12.75
CA PHE A 309 13.74 3.37 -12.70
C PHE A 309 12.34 3.20 -13.32
N PHE A 310 12.05 2.08 -13.98
CA PHE A 310 10.76 1.86 -14.63
C PHE A 310 10.20 0.47 -14.30
N ALA A 311 8.96 0.44 -13.83
CA ALA A 311 8.23 -0.77 -13.55
C ALA A 311 6.82 -0.72 -14.14
N VAL A 312 6.28 -1.90 -14.44
CA VAL A 312 4.89 -2.08 -14.88
C VAL A 312 4.17 -2.97 -13.87
N GLN A 313 2.89 -2.68 -13.65
CA GLN A 313 2.03 -3.41 -12.74
C GLN A 313 0.78 -3.88 -13.46
N ALA A 314 0.29 -5.04 -13.08
CA ALA A 314 -1.02 -5.55 -13.47
C ALA A 314 -1.68 -6.22 -12.27
N GLY A 315 -3.00 -6.17 -12.20
CA GLY A 315 -3.74 -6.78 -11.12
C GLY A 315 -5.18 -7.09 -11.47
N PHE A 316 -5.74 -7.99 -10.68
CA PHE A 316 -7.11 -8.45 -10.79
C PHE A 316 -7.73 -8.57 -9.40
N LEU A 317 -8.86 -7.92 -9.19
CA LEU A 317 -9.68 -8.01 -7.99
C LEU A 317 -10.99 -8.69 -8.33
N LEU A 318 -11.27 -9.80 -7.67
CA LEU A 318 -12.56 -10.48 -7.71
C LEU A 318 -13.41 -10.03 -6.52
N LYS A 319 -14.38 -9.15 -6.76
CA LYS A 319 -15.29 -8.63 -5.73
C LYS A 319 -16.74 -8.56 -6.24
N GLY A 320 -17.59 -9.44 -5.72
CA GLY A 320 -19.00 -9.50 -6.10
C GLY A 320 -19.18 -9.62 -7.61
N VAL A 321 -20.22 -8.98 -8.16
CA VAL A 321 -20.46 -8.89 -9.62
C VAL A 321 -19.58 -7.86 -10.32
N ASN A 322 -18.71 -7.17 -9.60
CA ASN A 322 -17.88 -6.09 -10.14
C ASN A 322 -16.38 -6.42 -9.99
N PRO A 323 -15.85 -7.40 -10.75
CA PRO A 323 -14.42 -7.61 -10.78
C PRO A 323 -13.73 -6.41 -11.43
N LYS A 324 -12.48 -6.18 -11.03
CA LYS A 324 -11.67 -5.06 -11.50
C LYS A 324 -10.35 -5.56 -12.05
N ILE A 325 -10.04 -5.14 -13.27
CA ILE A 325 -8.74 -5.34 -13.91
C ILE A 325 -8.00 -4.02 -13.84
N SER A 326 -6.76 -4.04 -13.37
CA SER A 326 -5.95 -2.83 -13.25
C SER A 326 -4.61 -3.02 -13.93
N ILE A 327 -4.13 -1.96 -14.57
CA ILE A 327 -2.79 -1.88 -15.16
C ILE A 327 -2.16 -0.55 -14.75
N GLY A 328 -0.84 -0.53 -14.64
CA GLY A 328 -0.15 0.70 -14.31
C GLY A 328 1.34 0.66 -14.57
N SER A 329 1.96 1.80 -14.32
CA SER A 329 3.39 1.99 -14.47
C SER A 329 3.94 2.90 -13.38
N SER A 330 5.23 2.74 -13.13
CA SER A 330 5.97 3.52 -12.15
C SER A 330 7.27 4.01 -12.77
N LEU A 331 7.52 5.32 -12.66
CA LEU A 331 8.73 5.97 -13.16
C LEU A 331 9.44 6.69 -12.01
N ALA A 332 10.63 6.22 -11.66
CA ALA A 332 11.50 6.90 -10.70
C ALA A 332 12.40 7.91 -11.43
N TRP A 333 12.41 9.14 -10.94
CA TRP A 333 13.25 10.22 -11.42
C TRP A 333 13.83 10.99 -10.24
N GLN A 334 15.14 10.90 -10.05
CA GLN A 334 15.84 11.48 -8.89
C GLN A 334 15.22 11.01 -7.57
N LYS A 335 14.63 11.92 -6.78
CA LYS A 335 13.96 11.65 -5.51
C LYS A 335 12.44 11.56 -5.66
N MET A 336 11.93 11.43 -6.88
CA MET A 336 10.49 11.38 -7.16
C MET A 336 10.12 10.07 -7.82
N ILE A 337 8.94 9.55 -7.50
CA ILE A 337 8.34 8.40 -8.16
C ILE A 337 6.96 8.82 -8.67
N PHE A 338 6.77 8.72 -9.98
CA PHE A 338 5.51 8.97 -10.64
C PHE A 338 4.79 7.64 -10.86
N ASN A 339 3.52 7.55 -10.49
CA ASN A 339 2.68 6.40 -10.79
C ASN A 339 1.50 6.84 -11.65
N ALA A 340 1.18 6.02 -12.65
CA ALA A 340 -0.04 6.13 -13.42
C ALA A 340 -0.70 4.75 -13.48
N ALA A 341 -1.99 4.66 -13.14
CA ALA A 341 -2.75 3.43 -13.18
C ALA A 341 -4.12 3.66 -13.82
N TYR A 342 -4.65 2.63 -14.46
CA TYR A 342 -6.00 2.58 -14.99
C TYR A 342 -6.70 1.35 -14.44
N SER A 343 -7.97 1.51 -14.06
CA SER A 343 -8.81 0.46 -13.52
C SER A 343 -10.07 0.29 -14.36
N PHE A 344 -10.25 -0.90 -14.93
CA PHE A 344 -11.44 -1.31 -15.65
C PHE A 344 -12.34 -2.18 -14.78
N ASP A 345 -13.56 -1.72 -14.58
CA ASP A 345 -14.64 -2.42 -13.88
C ASP A 345 -16.02 -1.91 -14.38
N LEU A 346 -17.13 -2.42 -13.86
CA LEU A 346 -18.50 -2.04 -14.28
C LEU A 346 -18.86 -0.58 -14.02
N THR A 347 -18.05 0.18 -13.26
CA THR A 347 -18.27 1.61 -13.05
C THR A 347 -17.24 2.49 -13.76
N SER A 348 -16.43 1.89 -14.64
CA SER A 348 -15.54 2.58 -15.57
C SER A 348 -16.19 2.76 -16.95
N SER A 349 -15.69 3.69 -17.75
CA SER A 349 -16.02 3.85 -19.17
C SER A 349 -14.74 3.84 -20.00
N LEU A 350 -14.82 3.25 -21.20
CA LEU A 350 -13.76 3.28 -22.21
C LEU A 350 -13.95 4.43 -23.22
N SER A 351 -15.13 5.06 -23.23
CA SER A 351 -15.45 6.16 -24.12
C SER A 351 -16.45 7.10 -23.43
N PRO A 352 -15.99 8.22 -22.83
CA PRO A 352 -14.58 8.60 -22.62
C PRO A 352 -13.89 7.70 -21.58
N ILE A 353 -12.55 7.61 -21.64
CA ILE A 353 -11.73 6.92 -20.62
C ILE A 353 -11.83 7.68 -19.29
N ASN A 354 -12.07 6.96 -18.20
CA ASN A 354 -12.08 7.49 -16.83
C ASN A 354 -11.29 6.56 -15.89
N LYS A 355 -11.38 6.76 -14.56
CA LYS A 355 -10.71 5.90 -13.56
C LYS A 355 -9.20 5.77 -13.78
N ILE A 356 -8.58 6.90 -14.07
CA ILE A 356 -7.14 7.01 -14.07
C ILE A 356 -6.70 7.57 -12.72
N SER A 357 -5.66 6.94 -12.21
CA SER A 357 -5.01 7.32 -10.97
C SER A 357 -3.60 7.83 -11.26
N LEU A 358 -3.29 9.01 -10.75
CA LEU A 358 -1.97 9.62 -10.82
C LEU A 358 -1.42 9.81 -9.42
N ALA A 359 -0.14 9.51 -9.24
CA ALA A 359 0.54 9.77 -7.98
C ALA A 359 1.94 10.34 -8.21
N VAL A 360 2.34 11.24 -7.31
CA VAL A 360 3.72 11.69 -7.17
C VAL A 360 4.15 11.42 -5.74
N LYS A 361 5.21 10.64 -5.58
CA LYS A 361 5.84 10.33 -4.29
C LYS A 361 7.22 10.98 -4.26
N MET A 362 7.56 11.61 -3.16
CA MET A 362 8.84 12.28 -2.94
C MET A 362 9.59 11.60 -1.81
N ASP A 363 10.80 11.14 -2.11
CA ASP A 363 11.73 10.54 -1.16
C ASP A 363 12.51 11.63 -0.42
N LEU A 364 12.15 11.83 0.85
CA LEU A 364 12.78 12.83 1.73
C LEU A 364 14.00 12.25 2.49
N GLY A 365 14.35 11.00 2.22
CA GLY A 365 15.51 10.31 2.77
C GLY A 365 15.20 9.43 3.98
N ASP A 366 16.23 8.73 4.46
CA ASP A 366 16.13 7.63 5.42
C ASP A 366 16.55 8.01 6.85
N GLY A 367 16.82 9.30 7.11
CA GLY A 367 17.30 9.78 8.39
C GLY A 367 18.66 9.18 8.82
N GLY A 368 19.49 8.73 7.87
CA GLY A 368 20.83 8.19 8.15
C GLY A 368 20.86 6.71 8.55
N ARG A 369 19.73 5.99 8.43
CA ARG A 369 19.64 4.56 8.74
C ARG A 369 20.59 3.71 7.89
N GLN A 370 20.62 3.96 6.58
CA GLN A 370 21.49 3.30 5.61
C GLN A 370 22.95 3.56 5.93
N LYS A 371 23.34 4.82 6.25
CA LYS A 371 24.71 5.13 6.66
C LYS A 371 25.14 4.34 7.90
N LYS A 372 24.24 4.23 8.89
CA LYS A 372 24.48 3.44 10.10
C LYS A 372 24.64 1.95 9.76
N GLU A 373 23.80 1.45 8.85
CA GLU A 373 23.83 0.07 8.36
C GLU A 373 25.13 -0.27 7.64
N GLU A 374 25.56 0.59 6.72
CA GLU A 374 26.83 0.47 6.00
C GLU A 374 28.03 0.51 6.95
N ALA A 375 27.99 1.34 8.00
CA ALA A 375 29.05 1.38 9.01
C ALA A 375 29.15 0.05 9.78
N ALA A 376 28.02 -0.56 10.13
CA ALA A 376 27.98 -1.86 10.79
C ALA A 376 28.50 -2.98 9.87
N ASP A 377 28.14 -2.95 8.58
CA ASP A 377 28.59 -3.95 7.61
C ASP A 377 30.11 -3.85 7.35
N LYS A 378 30.67 -2.64 7.32
CA LYS A 378 32.13 -2.41 7.25
C LYS A 378 32.86 -3.01 8.44
N LEU A 379 32.40 -2.71 9.66
CA LEU A 379 32.99 -3.26 10.90
C LEU A 379 32.87 -4.79 10.96
N TYR A 380 31.74 -5.34 10.52
CA TYR A 380 31.54 -6.79 10.46
C TYR A 380 32.53 -7.46 9.50
N THR A 381 32.70 -6.88 8.31
CA THR A 381 33.64 -7.36 7.28
C THR A 381 35.08 -7.29 7.76
N GLU A 382 35.45 -6.22 8.47
CA GLU A 382 36.77 -6.09 9.10
C GLU A 382 37.01 -7.18 10.16
N GLY A 383 36.01 -7.45 11.02
CA GLY A 383 36.07 -8.55 11.99
C GLY A 383 36.23 -9.92 11.33
N MET A 384 35.57 -10.16 10.19
CA MET A 384 35.75 -11.40 9.40
C MET A 384 37.19 -11.52 8.86
N ARG A 385 37.79 -10.42 8.41
CA ARG A 385 39.19 -10.39 7.94
C ARG A 385 40.16 -10.73 9.07
N LEU A 386 39.99 -10.12 10.24
CA LEU A 386 40.83 -10.37 11.43
C LEU A 386 40.68 -11.83 11.91
N TYR A 387 39.45 -12.35 11.92
CA TYR A 387 39.19 -13.75 12.24
C TYR A 387 39.93 -14.70 11.30
N ALA A 388 39.91 -14.42 10.00
CA ALA A 388 40.63 -15.22 9.00
C ALA A 388 42.17 -15.15 9.17
N GLN A 389 42.68 -14.10 9.79
CA GLN A 389 44.11 -13.93 10.12
C GLN A 389 44.50 -14.57 11.47
N GLY A 390 43.55 -15.13 12.22
CA GLY A 390 43.78 -15.68 13.55
C GLY A 390 43.79 -14.64 14.68
N GLU A 391 43.49 -13.37 14.37
CA GLU A 391 43.43 -12.27 15.35
C GLU A 391 42.04 -12.23 16.04
N PHE A 392 41.74 -13.25 16.83
CA PHE A 392 40.39 -13.49 17.37
C PHE A 392 39.93 -12.41 18.35
N GLU A 393 40.79 -11.89 19.22
CA GLU A 393 40.45 -10.84 20.17
C GLU A 393 40.03 -9.54 19.46
N GLN A 394 40.77 -9.16 18.42
CA GLN A 394 40.47 -7.97 17.61
C GLN A 394 39.18 -8.17 16.79
N ALA A 395 38.97 -9.38 16.25
CA ALA A 395 37.72 -9.73 15.57
C ALA A 395 36.51 -9.58 16.52
N ILE A 396 36.62 -10.08 17.76
CA ILE A 396 35.60 -9.94 18.80
C ILE A 396 35.36 -8.45 19.11
N GLU A 397 36.41 -7.65 19.21
CA GLU A 397 36.28 -6.21 19.46
C GLU A 397 35.47 -5.52 18.35
N LYS A 398 35.80 -5.77 17.08
CA LYS A 398 35.06 -5.21 15.94
C LYS A 398 33.60 -5.65 15.94
N TRP A 399 33.32 -6.93 16.20
CA TRP A 399 31.94 -7.41 16.31
C TRP A 399 31.19 -6.85 17.51
N ARG A 400 31.85 -6.56 18.64
CA ARG A 400 31.25 -5.83 19.76
C ARG A 400 30.89 -4.40 19.36
N GLN A 401 31.73 -3.73 18.56
CA GLN A 401 31.39 -2.41 18.00
C GLN A 401 30.18 -2.47 17.07
N VAL A 402 30.04 -3.53 16.25
CA VAL A 402 28.82 -3.79 15.47
C VAL A 402 27.59 -3.87 16.38
N LEU A 403 27.67 -4.60 17.49
CA LEU A 403 26.54 -4.77 18.42
C LEU A 403 26.17 -3.48 19.17
N LYS A 404 27.09 -2.52 19.33
CA LYS A 404 26.77 -1.17 19.83
C LYS A 404 25.89 -0.39 18.84
N LEU A 405 26.11 -0.57 17.53
CA LEU A 405 25.30 0.07 16.49
C LEU A 405 23.96 -0.67 16.27
N TYR A 406 24.03 -2.00 16.18
CA TYR A 406 22.90 -2.90 15.95
C TYR A 406 22.91 -4.07 16.94
N PRO A 407 22.21 -3.96 18.07
CA PRO A 407 22.18 -5.02 19.09
C PRO A 407 21.63 -6.37 18.61
N ARG A 408 20.89 -6.40 17.50
CA ARG A 408 20.29 -7.60 16.88
C ARG A 408 20.99 -7.99 15.57
N PHE A 409 22.31 -7.83 15.51
CA PHE A 409 23.14 -8.30 14.40
C PHE A 409 23.57 -9.75 14.61
N ASP A 410 22.73 -10.71 14.19
CA ASP A 410 22.94 -12.14 14.46
C ASP A 410 24.30 -12.69 13.99
N PRO A 411 24.83 -12.31 12.80
CA PRO A 411 26.13 -12.80 12.36
C PRO A 411 27.29 -12.40 13.28
N ALA A 412 27.24 -11.21 13.88
CA ALA A 412 28.26 -10.72 14.81
C ALA A 412 28.20 -11.48 16.14
N LYS A 413 26.99 -11.79 16.64
CA LYS A 413 26.81 -12.62 17.85
C LYS A 413 27.39 -14.03 17.65
N LYS A 414 27.08 -14.65 16.51
CA LYS A 414 27.61 -15.97 16.14
C LYS A 414 29.14 -15.93 15.97
N GLY A 415 29.65 -14.89 15.31
CA GLY A 415 31.08 -14.65 15.16
C GLY A 415 31.80 -14.59 16.51
N ILE A 416 31.31 -13.75 17.43
CA ILE A 416 31.90 -13.59 18.77
C ILE A 416 31.94 -14.93 19.50
N ALA A 417 30.83 -15.68 19.54
CA ALA A 417 30.78 -16.98 20.20
C ALA A 417 31.79 -17.97 19.59
N THR A 418 31.91 -17.99 18.27
CA THR A 418 32.84 -18.88 17.56
C THR A 418 34.31 -18.52 17.86
N ALA A 419 34.64 -17.23 17.83
CA ALA A 419 35.99 -16.75 18.16
C ALA A 419 36.36 -16.99 19.63
N GLN A 420 35.41 -16.78 20.56
CA GLN A 420 35.63 -17.08 21.98
C GLN A 420 35.91 -18.57 22.20
N ASN A 421 35.10 -19.46 21.60
CA ASN A 421 35.34 -20.90 21.68
C ASN A 421 36.72 -21.29 21.12
N THR A 422 37.17 -20.62 20.06
CA THR A 422 38.49 -20.87 19.45
C THR A 422 39.63 -20.45 20.39
N LEU A 423 39.50 -19.27 21.02
CA LEU A 423 40.47 -18.79 22.01
C LEU A 423 40.55 -19.69 23.24
N ASP A 424 39.41 -20.14 23.76
CA ASP A 424 39.35 -21.07 24.89
C ASP A 424 40.01 -22.41 24.55
N LEU A 425 39.82 -22.91 23.33
CA LEU A 425 40.48 -24.13 22.86
C LEU A 425 42.00 -23.95 22.77
N HIS A 426 42.48 -22.84 22.21
CA HIS A 426 43.91 -22.52 22.13
C HIS A 426 44.55 -22.38 23.52
N LYS A 427 43.82 -21.83 24.49
CA LYS A 427 44.27 -21.73 25.87
C LYS A 427 44.41 -23.13 26.49
N ARG A 428 43.40 -23.98 26.37
CA ARG A 428 43.44 -25.36 26.88
C ARG A 428 44.59 -26.18 26.28
N ILE A 429 44.84 -26.05 24.97
CA ILE A 429 45.94 -26.74 24.31
C ILE A 429 47.29 -26.29 24.89
N ARG A 430 47.48 -24.97 25.08
CA ARG A 430 48.70 -24.44 25.71
C ARG A 430 48.86 -24.95 27.15
N ASP A 431 47.80 -24.90 27.94
CA ASP A 431 47.85 -25.34 29.34
C ASP A 431 48.26 -26.82 29.45
N ILE A 432 47.76 -27.69 28.56
CA ILE A 432 48.15 -29.11 28.46
C ILE A 432 49.63 -29.25 28.06
N GLN A 433 50.10 -28.44 27.11
CA GLN A 433 51.50 -28.50 26.65
C GLN A 433 52.51 -28.02 27.71
N THR A 434 52.08 -27.17 28.65
CA THR A 434 52.91 -26.65 29.75
C THR A 434 52.88 -27.50 31.03
N LEU A 435 52.07 -28.57 31.06
CA LEU A 435 51.94 -29.48 32.21
C LEU A 435 52.89 -30.70 32.14
N ASN A 436 53.78 -30.74 31.14
CA ASN A 436 54.96 -31.62 31.08
C ASN A 436 56.21 -30.80 31.39
#